data_AF-A0A088F135-F1
#
_entry.id   AF-A0A088F135-F1
#
_cell.length_a   1.000
_cell.length_b   1.000
_cell.length_c   1.000
_cell.angle_alpha   90.00
_cell.angle_beta   90.00
_cell.angle_gamma   90.00
#
_symmetry.space_group_name_H-M   'P 1'
#
loop_
_entity.id
_entity.type
_entity.pdbx_description
1 polymer ?
#
loop_
_entity_poly.entity_id
_entity_poly.type
_entity_poly.pdbx_seq_one_letter_code
_entity_poly.pdbx_strand_id
1 'polypeptide(L)'
;MQQKFLKTTRVTIKGYVFNGKKHIYLKSLYEINFCHYLNFLLQHKAIQDWEYEPDTFWFENIKRGTNNYLPDFRVLENNGEFTYYEVKGYMDKKSATKIKRMAKYHPDIKLILVDKPVYEDIKKKRGIIKNWGHYLTEKPISV
;
A
#
# COMPACT_ATOMS: atom_id res chain seq x y z
N MET A 1 36.87 14.71 -23.10
CA MET A 1 35.66 15.25 -22.45
C MET A 1 34.92 14.11 -21.77
N GLN A 2 34.92 14.04 -20.43
CA GLN A 2 34.11 13.05 -19.70
C GLN A 2 32.68 13.60 -19.56
N GLN A 3 31.70 12.93 -20.15
CA GLN A 3 30.29 13.25 -19.94
C GLN A 3 29.90 12.83 -18.51
N LYS A 4 29.66 13.82 -17.64
CA LYS A 4 29.02 13.60 -16.34
C LYS A 4 27.55 13.27 -16.59
N PHE A 5 27.18 12.00 -16.45
CA PHE A 5 25.77 11.61 -16.34
C PHE A 5 25.20 12.20 -15.05
N LEU A 6 24.24 13.12 -15.18
CA LEU A 6 23.44 13.62 -14.06
C LEU A 6 22.63 12.46 -13.49
N LYS A 7 22.89 12.08 -12.23
CA LYS A 7 22.06 11.13 -11.50
C LYS A 7 20.69 11.77 -11.29
N THR A 8 19.69 11.35 -12.05
CA THR A 8 18.30 11.77 -11.84
C THR A 8 17.81 11.16 -10.52
N THR A 9 17.78 11.96 -9.46
CA THR A 9 17.24 11.52 -8.16
C THR A 9 15.74 11.29 -8.33
N ARG A 10 15.26 10.07 -8.07
CA ARG A 10 13.82 9.78 -8.08
C ARG A 10 13.15 10.55 -6.95
N VAL A 11 12.30 11.50 -7.29
CA VAL A 11 11.45 12.18 -6.31
C VAL A 11 10.44 11.16 -5.78
N THR A 12 10.41 10.98 -4.45
CA THR A 12 9.39 10.15 -3.81
C THR A 12 8.15 11.00 -3.57
N ILE A 13 7.05 10.65 -4.22
CA ILE A 13 5.75 11.31 -4.05
C ILE A 13 5.05 10.73 -2.82
N LYS A 14 4.58 11.61 -1.93
CA LYS A 14 3.88 11.30 -0.68
C LYS A 14 2.82 12.37 -0.44
N GLY A 15 1.74 12.03 0.26
CA GLY A 15 0.71 13.02 0.54
C GLY A 15 -0.55 12.45 1.16
N TYR A 16 -1.50 13.34 1.42
CA TYR A 16 -2.79 13.00 2.01
C TYR A 16 -3.82 12.65 0.94
N VAL A 17 -4.58 11.58 1.20
CA VAL A 17 -5.72 11.15 0.38
C VAL A 17 -6.94 10.91 1.28
N PHE A 18 -8.11 11.35 0.85
CA PHE A 18 -9.37 11.04 1.55
C PHE A 18 -9.82 9.62 1.22
N ASN A 19 -10.01 8.78 2.24
CA ASN A 19 -10.47 7.39 2.08
C ASN A 19 -11.99 7.20 2.21
N GLY A 20 -12.77 8.29 2.15
CA GLY A 20 -14.20 8.27 2.44
C GLY A 20 -14.55 8.55 3.90
N LYS A 21 -13.60 8.39 4.83
CA LYS A 21 -13.80 8.64 6.28
C LYS A 21 -12.91 9.76 6.80
N LYS A 22 -11.62 9.73 6.44
CA LYS A 22 -10.60 10.70 6.88
C LYS A 22 -9.51 10.86 5.82
N HIS A 23 -8.69 11.89 5.98
CA HIS A 23 -7.46 12.02 5.20
C HIS A 23 -6.35 11.16 5.84
N ILE A 24 -5.77 10.27 5.05
CA ILE A 24 -4.64 9.40 5.44
C ILE A 24 -3.37 9.83 4.71
N TYR A 25 -2.22 9.72 5.37
CA TYR A 25 -0.92 10.08 4.79
C TYR A 25 -0.25 8.85 4.18
N LEU A 26 -0.05 8.86 2.87
CA LEU A 26 0.50 7.75 2.09
C LEU A 26 1.95 8.03 1.69
N LYS A 27 2.78 6.99 1.70
CA LYS A 27 4.25 7.11 1.68
C LYS A 27 4.85 6.90 0.29
N SER A 28 4.02 6.63 -0.72
CA SER A 28 4.43 6.46 -2.11
C SER A 28 3.28 6.78 -3.09
N LEU A 29 3.63 7.10 -4.35
CA LEU A 29 2.65 7.22 -5.44
C LEU A 29 1.89 5.91 -5.67
N TYR A 30 2.53 4.76 -5.47
CA TYR A 30 1.88 3.46 -5.65
C TYR A 30 0.79 3.26 -4.59
N GLU A 31 1.06 3.59 -3.32
CA GLU A 31 0.05 3.60 -2.27
C GLU A 31 -1.08 4.59 -2.55
N ILE A 32 -0.76 5.81 -3.01
CA ILE A 32 -1.76 6.82 -3.41
C ILE A 32 -2.72 6.25 -4.45
N ASN A 33 -2.18 5.65 -5.50
CA ASN A 33 -2.99 5.09 -6.57
C ASN A 33 -3.77 3.85 -6.13
N PHE A 34 -3.18 3.03 -5.26
CA PHE A 34 -3.86 1.86 -4.70
C PHE A 34 -5.01 2.28 -3.77
N CYS A 35 -4.85 3.34 -2.98
CA CYS A 35 -5.92 3.94 -2.18
C CYS A 35 -7.10 4.38 -3.07
N HIS A 36 -6.84 5.06 -4.19
CA HIS A 36 -7.91 5.43 -5.14
C HIS A 36 -8.57 4.20 -5.77
N TYR A 37 -7.80 3.14 -6.03
CA TYR A 37 -8.36 1.88 -6.50
C TYR A 37 -9.25 1.20 -5.45
N LEU A 38 -8.86 1.17 -4.16
CA LEU A 38 -9.70 0.64 -3.09
C LEU A 38 -10.99 1.46 -2.92
N ASN A 39 -10.91 2.79 -3.00
CA ASN A 39 -12.11 3.65 -3.04
C ASN A 39 -13.02 3.32 -4.22
N PHE A 40 -12.45 3.08 -5.41
CA PHE A 40 -13.20 2.66 -6.58
C PHE A 40 -13.89 1.31 -6.36
N LEU A 41 -13.20 0.31 -5.79
CA LEU A 41 -13.79 -0.99 -5.48
C LEU A 41 -14.93 -0.88 -4.45
N LEU A 42 -14.73 -0.08 -3.40
CA LEU A 42 -15.74 0.20 -2.37
C LEU A 42 -16.99 0.83 -2.99
N GLN A 43 -16.82 1.85 -3.83
CA GLN A 43 -17.92 2.51 -4.53
C GLN A 43 -18.74 1.54 -5.40
N HIS A 44 -18.09 0.54 -6.00
CA HIS A 44 -18.73 -0.47 -6.84
C HIS A 44 -19.14 -1.73 -6.07
N LYS A 45 -19.10 -1.71 -4.72
CA LYS A 45 -19.47 -2.83 -3.85
C LYS A 45 -18.68 -4.12 -4.13
N ALA A 46 -17.47 -4.00 -4.67
CA ALA A 46 -16.58 -5.12 -4.91
C ALA A 46 -15.87 -5.57 -3.62
N ILE A 47 -15.80 -4.69 -2.62
CA ILE A 47 -15.30 -4.92 -1.26
C ILE A 47 -16.26 -4.24 -0.28
N GLN A 48 -16.26 -4.65 0.99
CA GLN A 48 -17.12 -4.07 2.02
C GLN A 48 -16.50 -2.85 2.69
N ASP A 49 -15.20 -2.90 3.00
CA ASP A 49 -14.47 -1.82 3.65
C ASP A 49 -12.95 -1.99 3.47
N TRP A 50 -12.17 -0.96 3.80
CA TRP A 50 -10.71 -1.06 3.87
C TRP A 50 -10.09 -0.03 4.82
N GLU A 51 -8.89 -0.35 5.32
CA GLU A 51 -8.11 0.47 6.24
C GLU A 51 -6.63 0.53 5.84
N TYR A 52 -5.95 1.63 6.19
CA TYR A 52 -4.52 1.84 5.96
C TYR A 52 -3.73 1.62 7.25
N GLU A 53 -2.73 0.74 7.19
CA GLU A 53 -1.84 0.36 8.30
C GLU A 53 -2.55 0.07 9.64
N PRO A 54 -3.65 -0.73 9.70
CA PRO A 54 -4.39 -0.92 10.94
C PRO A 54 -3.70 -1.87 11.95
N ASP A 55 -2.98 -2.89 11.47
CA ASP A 55 -2.50 -4.00 12.30
C ASP A 55 -1.00 -4.21 12.18
N THR A 56 -0.32 -4.33 13.31
CA THR A 56 1.09 -4.74 13.38
C THR A 56 1.20 -6.19 13.83
N PHE A 57 1.81 -7.03 13.00
CA PHE A 57 2.09 -8.42 13.29
C PHE A 57 3.48 -8.59 13.89
N TRP A 58 3.55 -9.16 15.08
CA TRP A 58 4.82 -9.43 15.77
C TRP A 58 5.30 -10.85 15.44
N PHE A 59 6.61 -11.01 15.25
CA PHE A 59 7.23 -12.33 15.01
C PHE A 59 7.86 -12.81 16.30
N GLU A 60 7.20 -13.77 16.94
CA GLU A 60 7.63 -14.32 18.22
C GLU A 60 9.09 -14.79 18.18
N ASN A 61 9.78 -14.63 19.31
CA ASN A 61 11.17 -15.04 19.52
C ASN A 61 12.23 -14.30 18.66
N ILE A 62 11.83 -13.35 17.79
CA ILE A 62 12.77 -12.48 17.07
C ILE A 62 13.05 -11.21 17.88
N LYS A 63 14.23 -11.12 18.49
CA LYS A 63 14.63 -9.98 19.34
C LYS A 63 15.30 -8.81 18.58
N ARG A 64 15.82 -9.04 17.38
CA ARG A 64 16.56 -8.03 16.59
C ARG A 64 16.22 -8.09 15.10
N GLY A 65 16.38 -6.97 14.40
CA GLY A 65 16.10 -6.84 12.98
C GLY A 65 14.61 -6.73 12.69
N THR A 66 14.12 -7.46 11.69
CA THR A 66 12.73 -7.44 11.25
C THR A 66 11.82 -8.24 12.19
N ASN A 67 11.54 -7.77 13.39
CA ASN A 67 10.74 -8.49 14.41
C ASN A 67 9.22 -8.24 14.33
N ASN A 68 8.80 -7.31 13.48
CA ASN A 68 7.39 -7.06 13.22
C ASN A 68 7.17 -6.71 11.75
N TYR A 69 5.90 -6.68 11.37
CA TYR A 69 5.45 -6.27 10.07
C TYR A 69 4.08 -5.59 10.14
N LEU A 70 3.99 -4.41 9.53
CA LEU A 70 2.79 -3.62 9.34
C LEU A 70 2.53 -3.59 7.82
N PRO A 71 1.57 -4.38 7.31
CA PRO A 71 1.14 -4.31 5.93
C PRO A 71 0.48 -2.96 5.61
N ASP A 72 0.57 -2.53 4.35
CA ASP A 72 0.07 -1.21 3.94
C ASP A 72 -1.46 -1.10 4.08
N PHE A 73 -2.24 -2.11 3.69
CA PHE A 73 -3.70 -2.07 3.72
C PHE A 73 -4.35 -3.36 4.25
N ARG A 74 -5.53 -3.22 4.86
CA ARG A 74 -6.46 -4.32 5.17
C ARG A 74 -7.76 -4.09 4.43
N VAL A 75 -8.31 -5.11 3.80
CA VAL A 75 -9.58 -5.07 3.06
C VAL A 75 -10.53 -6.09 3.67
N LEU A 76 -11.76 -5.67 3.95
CA LEU A 76 -12.87 -6.56 4.28
C LEU A 76 -13.56 -6.97 2.97
N GLU A 77 -13.40 -8.24 2.62
CA GLU A 77 -13.95 -8.82 1.40
C GLU A 77 -15.45 -9.09 1.54
N ASN A 78 -16.14 -9.28 0.41
CA ASN A 78 -17.59 -9.54 0.42
C ASN A 78 -17.98 -10.88 1.08
N ASN A 79 -17.05 -11.82 1.20
CA ASN A 79 -17.25 -13.07 1.94
C ASN A 79 -17.05 -12.91 3.46
N GLY A 80 -16.73 -11.71 3.94
CA GLY A 80 -16.50 -11.41 5.36
C GLY A 80 -15.07 -11.68 5.84
N GLU A 81 -14.16 -12.12 4.97
CA GLU A 81 -12.76 -12.35 5.33
C GLU A 81 -11.92 -11.08 5.20
N PHE A 82 -10.83 -11.01 5.97
CA PHE A 82 -9.83 -9.96 5.81
C PHE A 82 -8.69 -10.40 4.90
N THR A 83 -8.39 -9.58 3.89
CA THR A 83 -7.19 -9.69 3.05
C THR A 83 -6.26 -8.51 3.32
N TYR A 84 -4.99 -8.76 3.58
CA TYR A 84 -3.97 -7.72 3.69
C TYR A 84 -3.26 -7.51 2.36
N TYR A 85 -2.94 -6.26 2.05
CA TYR A 85 -2.22 -5.89 0.84
C TYR A 85 -0.93 -5.14 1.18
N GLU A 86 0.17 -5.55 0.54
CA GLU A 86 1.45 -4.87 0.61
C GLU A 86 1.77 -4.28 -0.76
N VAL A 87 1.97 -2.96 -0.83
CA VAL A 87 2.30 -2.26 -2.07
C VAL A 87 3.82 -2.11 -2.20
N LYS A 88 4.39 -2.66 -3.28
CA LYS A 88 5.85 -2.63 -3.51
C LYS A 88 6.21 -2.41 -4.97
N GLY A 89 6.88 -1.28 -5.23
CA GLY A 89 7.54 -1.03 -6.52
C GLY A 89 8.91 -1.71 -6.67
N TYR A 90 9.57 -2.06 -5.56
CA TYR A 90 10.88 -2.71 -5.54
C TYR A 90 11.00 -3.66 -4.34
N MET A 91 11.51 -4.87 -4.57
CA MET A 91 11.68 -5.89 -3.54
C MET A 91 13.11 -5.87 -2.98
N ASP A 92 13.30 -5.26 -1.81
CA ASP A 92 14.57 -5.31 -1.10
C ASP A 92 14.65 -6.51 -0.13
N LYS A 93 15.85 -6.79 0.38
CA LYS A 93 16.09 -7.93 1.31
C LYS A 93 15.23 -7.83 2.58
N LYS A 94 14.95 -6.62 3.06
CA LYS A 94 14.16 -6.39 4.27
C LYS A 94 12.69 -6.71 4.04
N SER A 95 12.13 -6.27 2.93
CA SER A 95 10.74 -6.52 2.50
C SER A 95 10.54 -8.02 2.25
N ALA A 96 11.47 -8.67 1.54
CA ALA A 96 11.43 -10.12 1.34
C ALA A 96 11.45 -10.87 2.68
N THR A 97 12.22 -10.38 3.66
CA THR A 97 12.26 -10.98 5.01
C THR A 97 10.93 -10.80 5.74
N LYS A 98 10.30 -9.62 5.67
CA LYS A 98 8.97 -9.36 6.27
C LYS A 98 7.93 -10.33 5.73
N ILE A 99 7.83 -10.45 4.39
CA ILE A 99 6.85 -11.31 3.72
C ILE A 99 7.08 -12.78 4.08
N LYS A 100 8.34 -13.26 4.04
CA LYS A 100 8.68 -14.63 4.43
C LYS A 100 8.33 -14.91 5.89
N ARG A 101 8.55 -13.95 6.79
CA ARG A 101 8.20 -14.08 8.20
C ARG A 101 6.69 -14.03 8.42
N MET A 102 5.97 -13.21 7.68
CA MET A 102 4.51 -13.18 7.71
C MET A 102 3.94 -14.57 7.42
N ALA A 103 4.36 -15.19 6.31
CA ALA A 103 3.93 -16.54 5.94
C ALA A 103 4.32 -17.62 6.97
N LYS A 104 5.43 -17.43 7.70
CA LYS A 104 5.88 -18.39 8.72
C LYS A 104 5.16 -18.25 10.06
N TYR A 105 5.01 -17.02 10.56
CA TYR A 105 4.53 -16.74 11.92
C TYR A 105 3.03 -16.46 11.97
N HIS A 106 2.42 -16.10 10.85
CA HIS A 106 1.01 -15.78 10.70
C HIS A 106 0.43 -16.49 9.47
N PRO A 107 0.48 -17.83 9.39
CA PRO A 107 0.10 -18.59 8.19
C PRO A 107 -1.37 -18.44 7.81
N ASP A 108 -2.24 -18.15 8.78
CA ASP A 108 -3.68 -17.95 8.56
C ASP A 108 -4.02 -16.57 7.99
N ILE A 109 -3.05 -15.66 7.96
CA ILE A 109 -3.26 -14.31 7.43
C ILE A 109 -2.99 -14.28 5.93
N LYS A 110 -4.04 -13.97 5.17
CA LYS A 110 -3.96 -13.78 3.74
C LYS A 110 -3.29 -12.43 3.41
N LEU A 111 -2.06 -12.50 2.88
CA LEU A 111 -1.30 -11.34 2.42
C LEU A 111 -1.11 -11.39 0.89
N ILE A 112 -1.53 -10.35 0.18
CA ILE A 112 -1.34 -10.17 -1.26
C ILE A 112 -0.30 -9.09 -1.52
N LEU A 113 0.72 -9.41 -2.32
CA LEU A 113 1.71 -8.44 -2.79
C LEU A 113 1.20 -7.73 -4.04
N VAL A 114 1.07 -6.41 -3.97
CA VAL A 114 0.85 -5.53 -5.13
C VAL A 114 2.21 -5.12 -5.66
N ASP A 115 2.80 -6.03 -6.44
CA ASP A 115 4.05 -5.80 -7.14
C ASP A 115 3.85 -5.01 -8.44
N LYS A 116 4.92 -4.82 -9.20
CA LYS A 116 4.88 -4.06 -10.45
C LYS A 116 3.88 -4.64 -11.48
N PRO A 117 3.88 -5.95 -11.79
CA PRO A 117 2.85 -6.55 -12.64
C PRO A 117 1.42 -6.24 -12.20
N VAL A 118 1.07 -6.48 -10.93
CA VAL A 118 -0.29 -6.24 -10.41
C VAL A 118 -0.64 -4.75 -10.49
N TYR A 119 0.30 -3.89 -10.08
CA TYR A 119 0.11 -2.44 -10.12
C TYR A 119 -0.12 -1.92 -11.55
N GLU A 120 0.67 -2.38 -12.52
CA GLU A 120 0.50 -1.93 -13.91
C GLU A 120 -0.82 -2.43 -14.51
N ASP A 121 -1.36 -3.58 -14.07
CA ASP A 121 -2.71 -4.01 -14.47
C ASP A 121 -3.80 -3.09 -13.92
N ILE A 122 -3.72 -2.73 -12.64
CA ILE A 122 -4.65 -1.76 -12.01
C ILE A 122 -4.56 -0.41 -12.76
N LYS A 123 -3.35 0.05 -13.06
CA LYS A 123 -3.11 1.33 -13.74
C LYS A 123 -3.67 1.41 -15.16
N LYS A 124 -3.96 0.28 -15.83
CA LYS A 124 -4.70 0.30 -17.10
C LYS A 124 -6.11 0.86 -16.92
N LYS A 125 -6.71 0.68 -15.74
CA LYS A 125 -8.05 1.16 -15.38
C LYS A 125 -8.05 2.61 -14.87
N ARG A 126 -6.91 3.31 -14.88
CA ARG A 126 -6.78 4.68 -14.35
C ARG A 126 -7.78 5.70 -14.92
N GLY A 127 -8.28 5.50 -16.14
CA GLY A 127 -9.25 6.39 -16.77
C GLY A 127 -10.64 6.37 -16.12
N ILE A 128 -11.00 5.27 -15.44
CA ILE A 128 -12.28 5.13 -14.73
C ILE A 128 -12.14 5.27 -13.21
N ILE A 129 -10.91 5.24 -12.69
CA ILE A 129 -10.63 5.41 -11.26
C ILE A 129 -10.56 6.92 -10.97
N LYS A 130 -11.55 7.42 -10.25
CA LYS A 130 -11.62 8.82 -9.84
C LYS A 130 -10.37 9.22 -9.04
N ASN A 131 -9.87 10.43 -9.27
CA ASN A 131 -8.74 11.03 -8.56
C ASN A 131 -7.40 10.29 -8.69
N TRP A 132 -7.23 9.42 -9.69
CA TRP A 132 -5.96 8.72 -9.92
C TRP A 132 -4.75 9.67 -9.90
N GLY A 133 -3.75 9.37 -9.05
CA GLY A 133 -2.54 10.18 -8.89
C GLY A 133 -2.71 11.47 -8.07
N HIS A 134 -3.93 11.82 -7.66
CA HIS A 134 -4.18 13.03 -6.88
C HIS A 134 -3.87 12.82 -5.39
N TYR A 135 -3.21 13.80 -4.79
CA TYR A 135 -2.90 13.85 -3.36
C TYR A 135 -2.76 15.31 -2.91
N LEU A 136 -2.97 15.55 -1.63
CA LEU A 136 -2.65 16.83 -1.00
C LEU A 136 -1.26 16.78 -0.39
N THR A 137 -0.47 17.83 -0.56
CA THR A 137 0.88 17.93 0.03
C THR A 137 0.82 18.24 1.53
N GLU A 138 -0.25 18.90 1.97
CA GLU A 138 -0.45 19.34 3.34
C GLU A 138 -1.67 18.65 3.96
N LYS A 139 -1.67 18.53 5.29
CA LYS A 139 -2.81 17.95 6.00
C LYS A 139 -3.97 18.94 5.90
N PRO A 140 -5.13 18.51 5.35
CA PRO A 140 -6.28 19.39 5.31
C PRO A 140 -6.75 19.70 6.74
N ILE A 141 -7.05 20.98 6.98
CA ILE A 141 -7.60 21.46 8.23
C ILE A 141 -9.00 20.86 8.37
N SER A 142 -9.25 20.16 9.48
CA SER A 142 -10.60 19.71 9.82
C SER A 142 -11.38 20.93 10.28
N VAL A 143 -12.30 21.41 9.43
CA VAL A 143 -13.30 22.42 9.81
C VAL A 143 -14.41 21.78 10.63
#